data_AF-H1LMG8-F1
#
_entry.id   AF-H1LMG8-F1
#
_cell.length_a   1.000
_cell.length_b   1.000
_cell.length_c   1.000
_cell.angle_alpha   90.00
_cell.angle_beta   90.00
_cell.angle_gamma   90.00
#
_symmetry.space_group_name_H-M   'P 1'
#
loop_
_entity.id
_entity.type
_entity.pdbx_description
1 polymer ?
#
loop_
_entity_poly.entity_id
_entity_poly.type
_entity_poly.pdbx_seq_one_letter_code
_entity_poly.pdbx_strand_id
1 'polypeptide(L)'
;MFSKLFSSLIGNRKDSSVNDMIKDMEKIVILRFRGISEQSGGKLAPTRKTSDDEILKVYRTVLSKFREAARDREEHIPAANLNYIALMLLQMYENVGEEFFLEHLAYQISYYSQNGLREDYKRELNLF
;
A
#
# COMPACT_ATOMS: atom_id res chain seq x y z
N MET A 1 -41.58 -17.37 -13.13
CA MET A 1 -40.28 -17.13 -13.78
C MET A 1 -39.64 -15.77 -13.46
N PHE A 2 -40.14 -14.99 -12.49
CA PHE A 2 -39.63 -13.63 -12.20
C PHE A 2 -38.57 -13.54 -11.08
N SER A 3 -38.23 -14.64 -10.39
CA SER A 3 -37.30 -14.61 -9.24
C SER A 3 -35.81 -14.61 -9.61
N LYS A 4 -35.44 -15.00 -10.84
CA LYS A 4 -34.02 -15.07 -11.27
C LYS A 4 -33.47 -13.76 -11.86
N LEU A 5 -34.33 -12.85 -12.34
CA LEU A 5 -33.87 -11.56 -12.87
C LEU A 5 -33.50 -10.56 -11.76
N PHE A 6 -34.23 -10.55 -10.64
CA PHE A 6 -33.96 -9.63 -9.54
C PHE A 6 -32.71 -9.99 -8.73
N SER A 7 -32.40 -11.28 -8.58
CA SER A 7 -31.18 -11.71 -7.89
C SER A 7 -29.90 -11.35 -8.66
N SER A 8 -29.97 -11.32 -10.00
CA SER A 8 -28.83 -10.95 -10.86
C SER A 8 -28.56 -9.43 -10.84
N LEU A 9 -29.60 -8.59 -10.80
CA LEU A 9 -29.46 -7.13 -10.80
C LEU A 9 -28.95 -6.55 -9.47
N ILE A 10 -29.25 -7.21 -8.34
CA ILE A 10 -28.80 -6.78 -7.01
C ILE A 10 -27.32 -7.15 -6.76
N GLY A 11 -26.88 -8.33 -7.21
CA GLY A 11 -25.47 -8.72 -7.12
C GLY A 11 -24.55 -7.78 -7.91
N ASN A 12 -24.94 -7.43 -9.14
CA ASN A 12 -24.10 -6.65 -10.06
C ASN A 12 -23.91 -5.18 -9.62
N ARG A 13 -24.88 -4.56 -8.95
CA ARG A 13 -24.76 -3.16 -8.48
C ARG A 13 -23.81 -3.01 -7.29
N LYS A 14 -23.84 -3.96 -6.34
CA LYS A 14 -23.00 -3.90 -5.14
C LYS A 14 -21.52 -4.03 -5.49
N ASP A 15 -21.19 -4.87 -6.47
CA ASP A 15 -19.82 -5.08 -6.92
C ASP A 15 -19.25 -3.87 -7.68
N SER A 16 -20.08 -3.17 -8.48
CA SER A 16 -19.66 -1.93 -9.15
C SER A 16 -19.27 -0.82 -8.16
N SER A 17 -20.07 -0.61 -7.10
CA SER A 17 -19.80 0.40 -6.08
C SER A 17 -18.53 0.12 -5.27
N VAL A 18 -18.24 -1.15 -4.97
CA VAL A 18 -17.01 -1.52 -4.26
C VAL A 18 -15.79 -1.30 -5.16
N ASN A 19 -15.87 -1.67 -6.43
CA ASN A 19 -14.78 -1.45 -7.39
C ASN A 19 -14.50 0.04 -7.61
N ASP A 20 -15.54 0.87 -7.65
CA ASP A 20 -15.37 2.32 -7.79
C ASP A 20 -14.71 2.92 -6.53
N MET A 21 -15.12 2.48 -5.34
CA MET A 21 -14.46 2.87 -4.09
C MET A 21 -12.98 2.44 -4.05
N ILE A 22 -12.66 1.22 -4.50
CA ILE A 22 -11.28 0.74 -4.59
C ILE A 22 -10.46 1.63 -5.53
N LYS A 23 -10.99 1.95 -6.70
CA LYS A 23 -10.32 2.84 -7.66
C LYS A 23 -10.10 4.24 -7.08
N ASP A 24 -11.07 4.77 -6.35
CA ASP A 24 -10.93 6.10 -5.74
C ASP A 24 -9.89 6.09 -4.62
N MET A 25 -9.84 5.01 -3.82
CA MET A 25 -8.77 4.81 -2.83
C MET A 25 -7.38 4.72 -3.49
N GLU A 26 -7.26 4.00 -4.60
CA GLU A 26 -6.01 3.89 -5.36
C GLU A 26 -5.54 5.23 -5.91
N LYS A 27 -6.46 6.02 -6.49
CA LYS A 27 -6.16 7.39 -6.92
C LYS A 27 -5.67 8.24 -5.76
N ILE A 28 -6.29 8.15 -4.57
CA ILE A 28 -5.85 8.89 -3.39
C ILE A 28 -4.42 8.49 -3.00
N VAL A 29 -4.10 7.19 -2.97
CA VAL A 29 -2.73 6.71 -2.67
C VAL A 29 -1.72 7.32 -3.64
N ILE A 30 -2.00 7.22 -4.95
CA ILE A 30 -1.14 7.78 -5.99
C ILE A 30 -0.97 9.29 -5.78
N LEU A 31 -2.07 10.04 -5.70
CA LEU A 31 -2.05 11.50 -5.56
C LEU A 31 -1.28 11.95 -4.32
N ARG A 32 -1.45 11.25 -3.18
CA ARG A 32 -0.76 11.60 -1.94
C ARG A 32 0.74 11.34 -2.04
N PHE A 33 1.17 10.19 -2.56
CA PHE A 33 2.59 9.91 -2.73
C PHE A 33 3.25 10.82 -3.76
N ARG A 34 2.58 11.11 -4.88
CA ARG A 34 3.03 12.13 -5.84
C ARG A 34 3.15 13.50 -5.18
N GLY A 35 2.16 13.90 -4.38
CA GLY A 35 2.18 15.16 -3.63
C GLY A 35 3.38 15.26 -2.69
N ILE A 36 3.78 14.17 -2.03
CA ILE A 36 5.00 14.14 -1.19
C ILE A 36 6.25 14.38 -2.04
N SER A 37 6.35 13.73 -3.21
CA SER A 37 7.45 13.97 -4.15
C SER A 37 7.50 15.44 -4.57
N GLU A 38 6.36 16.01 -4.99
CA GLU A 38 6.24 17.40 -5.42
C GLU A 38 6.61 18.39 -4.31
N GLN A 39 6.09 18.19 -3.09
CA GLN A 39 6.40 19.03 -1.92
C GLN A 39 7.87 18.98 -1.54
N SER A 40 8.55 17.86 -1.80
CA SER A 40 10.00 17.74 -1.60
C SER A 40 10.84 18.41 -2.70
N GLY A 41 10.21 18.94 -3.75
CA GLY A 41 10.88 19.45 -4.94
C GLY A 41 11.39 18.34 -5.87
N GLY A 42 10.74 17.18 -5.88
CA GLY A 42 11.13 16.00 -6.66
C GLY A 42 12.33 15.25 -6.09
N LYS A 43 12.66 15.44 -4.80
CA LYS A 43 13.79 14.77 -4.12
C LYS A 43 13.42 13.41 -3.57
N LEU A 44 12.16 13.23 -3.18
CA LEU A 44 11.64 11.96 -2.68
C LEU A 44 10.88 11.24 -3.78
N ALA A 45 11.04 9.92 -3.86
CA ALA A 45 10.19 9.06 -4.67
C ALA A 45 8.76 9.03 -4.12
N PRO A 46 7.74 8.75 -4.95
CA PRO A 46 7.82 8.41 -6.36
C PRO A 46 7.93 9.65 -7.26
N THR A 47 9.03 9.78 -7.99
CA THR A 47 9.20 10.77 -9.06
C THR A 47 8.63 10.21 -10.36
N ARG A 48 8.73 10.97 -11.46
CA ARG A 48 8.26 10.53 -12.79
C ARG A 48 8.89 9.23 -13.31
N LYS A 49 9.93 8.71 -12.65
CA LYS A 49 10.58 7.43 -12.98
C LYS A 49 9.72 6.22 -12.63
N THR A 50 8.93 6.29 -11.57
CA THR A 50 8.01 5.22 -11.18
C THR A 50 6.61 5.56 -11.68
N SER A 51 5.96 4.64 -12.37
CA SER A 51 4.59 4.75 -12.85
C SER A 51 3.55 4.59 -11.74
N ASP A 52 2.32 5.00 -11.98
CA ASP A 52 1.24 4.88 -11.00
C ASP A 52 0.91 3.41 -10.66
N ASP A 53 1.01 2.51 -11.65
CA ASP A 53 0.83 1.07 -11.44
C ASP A 53 1.94 0.49 -10.54
N GLU A 54 3.18 0.94 -10.71
CA GLU A 54 4.29 0.53 -9.86
C GLU A 54 4.15 1.07 -8.43
N ILE A 55 3.66 2.30 -8.26
CA ILE A 55 3.33 2.86 -6.94
C ILE A 55 2.33 1.96 -6.22
N LEU A 56 1.24 1.59 -6.90
CA LEU A 56 0.21 0.72 -6.33
C LEU A 56 0.73 -0.70 -6.07
N LYS A 57 1.56 -1.24 -6.96
CA LYS A 57 2.22 -2.54 -6.80
C LYS A 57 3.04 -2.57 -5.51
N VAL A 58 3.94 -1.61 -5.32
CA VAL A 58 4.76 -1.50 -4.11
C VAL A 58 3.87 -1.34 -2.87
N TYR A 59 2.95 -0.38 -2.90
CA TYR A 59 2.05 -0.10 -1.76
C TYR A 59 1.27 -1.35 -1.32
N ARG A 60 0.60 -2.03 -2.24
CA ARG A 60 -0.16 -3.26 -1.94
C ARG A 60 0.74 -4.37 -1.42
N THR A 61 1.93 -4.54 -2.01
CA THR A 61 2.89 -5.59 -1.62
C THR A 61 3.35 -5.39 -0.19
N VAL A 62 3.76 -4.17 0.18
CA VAL A 62 4.20 -3.82 1.53
C VAL A 62 3.07 -4.04 2.53
N LEU A 63 1.89 -3.46 2.29
CA LEU A 63 0.75 -3.60 3.20
C LEU A 63 0.33 -5.05 3.38
N SER A 64 0.28 -5.82 2.30
CA SER A 64 -0.10 -7.24 2.37
C SER A 64 0.88 -8.03 3.23
N LYS A 65 2.18 -7.84 3.03
CA LYS A 65 3.21 -8.60 3.75
C LYS A 65 3.29 -8.25 5.22
N PHE A 66 3.23 -6.97 5.57
CA PHE A 66 3.22 -6.57 6.97
C PHE A 66 1.92 -6.98 7.68
N ARG A 67 0.77 -6.93 7.02
CA ARG A 67 -0.50 -7.41 7.59
C ARG A 67 -0.51 -8.92 7.79
N GLU A 68 0.08 -9.67 6.87
CA GLU A 68 0.28 -11.12 7.01
C GLU A 68 1.11 -11.42 8.25
N ALA A 69 2.29 -10.82 8.37
CA ALA A 69 3.16 -11.03 9.52
C ALA A 69 2.52 -10.53 10.84
N ALA A 70 1.75 -9.44 10.81
CA ALA A 70 1.08 -8.91 12.00
C ALA A 70 -0.02 -9.86 12.49
N ARG A 71 -0.78 -10.48 11.57
CA ARG A 71 -1.73 -11.53 11.92
C ARG A 71 -1.04 -12.71 12.58
N ASP A 72 0.11 -13.15 12.06
CA ASP A 72 0.85 -14.28 12.62
C ASP A 72 1.40 -13.99 14.04
N ARG A 73 1.57 -12.70 14.37
CA ARG A 73 1.95 -12.21 15.70
C ARG A 73 0.77 -11.86 16.60
N GLU A 74 -0.47 -12.00 16.12
CA GLU A 74 -1.67 -11.50 16.80
C GLU A 74 -1.60 -10.00 17.14
N GLU A 75 -0.87 -9.23 16.32
CA GLU A 75 -0.67 -7.80 16.48
C GLU A 75 -1.45 -6.99 15.43
N HIS A 76 -1.65 -5.70 15.71
CA HIS A 76 -2.19 -4.74 14.76
C HIS A 76 -1.16 -3.65 14.46
N ILE A 77 -0.84 -3.46 13.19
CA ILE A 77 -0.06 -2.31 12.71
C ILE A 77 -1.04 -1.26 12.19
N PRO A 78 -1.07 -0.04 12.77
CA PRO A 78 -1.93 1.03 12.29
C PRO A 78 -1.66 1.37 10.82
N ALA A 79 -2.73 1.74 10.09
CA ALA A 79 -2.63 2.07 8.67
C ALA A 79 -1.65 3.23 8.40
N ALA A 80 -1.59 4.22 9.27
CA ALA A 80 -0.66 5.35 9.15
C ALA A 80 0.81 4.92 9.17
N ASN A 81 1.15 3.92 9.99
CA ASN A 81 2.50 3.34 10.00
C ASN A 81 2.78 2.56 8.72
N LEU A 82 1.82 1.72 8.26
CA LEU A 82 1.97 0.98 7.00
C LEU A 82 2.18 1.91 5.80
N ASN A 83 1.47 3.05 5.76
CA ASN A 83 1.64 4.06 4.72
C ASN A 83 3.05 4.67 4.75
N TYR A 84 3.57 4.97 5.94
CA TYR A 84 4.93 5.49 6.09
C TYR A 84 5.98 4.45 5.63
N ILE A 85 5.82 3.19 6.02
CA ILE A 85 6.69 2.08 5.59
C ILE A 85 6.64 1.92 4.06
N ALA A 86 5.45 1.99 3.47
CA ALA A 86 5.29 1.93 2.02
C ALA A 86 6.01 3.07 1.31
N LEU A 87 5.96 4.30 1.83
CA LEU A 87 6.72 5.43 1.29
C LEU A 87 8.24 5.19 1.36
N MET A 88 8.75 4.66 2.48
CA MET A 88 10.17 4.35 2.65
C MET A 88 10.65 3.28 1.65
N LEU A 89 9.87 2.21 1.48
CA LEU A 89 10.21 1.13 0.56
C LEU A 89 10.01 1.52 -0.91
N LEU A 90 9.07 2.41 -1.21
CA LEU A 90 8.90 3.00 -2.54
C LEU A 90 10.11 3.86 -2.95
N GLN A 91 10.75 4.54 -2.01
CA GLN A 91 12.03 5.21 -2.25
C GLN A 91 13.15 4.22 -2.59
N MET A 92 13.20 3.07 -1.93
CA MET A 92 14.19 2.03 -2.28
C MET A 92 13.90 1.43 -3.65
N TYR A 93 12.63 1.16 -3.95
CA TYR A 93 12.19 0.63 -5.24
C TYR A 93 12.64 1.53 -6.40
N GLU A 94 12.38 2.84 -6.33
CA GLU A 94 12.75 3.77 -7.41
C GLU A 94 14.27 4.00 -7.51
N ASN A 95 14.98 4.09 -6.39
CA ASN A 95 16.39 4.49 -6.38
C ASN A 95 17.37 3.34 -6.60
N VAL A 96 16.99 2.11 -6.21
CA VAL A 96 17.88 0.94 -6.24
C VAL A 96 17.35 -0.14 -7.19
N GLY A 97 16.02 -0.28 -7.27
CA GLY A 97 15.36 -1.24 -8.16
C GLY A 97 14.54 -2.29 -7.41
N GLU A 98 13.75 -3.04 -8.19
CA GLU A 98 12.77 -4.00 -7.67
C GLU A 98 13.40 -5.16 -6.89
N GLU A 99 14.51 -5.72 -7.37
CA GLU A 99 15.19 -6.85 -6.73
C GLU A 99 15.60 -6.52 -5.29
N PHE A 100 16.31 -5.41 -5.11
CA PHE A 100 16.72 -4.95 -3.79
C PHE A 100 15.52 -4.60 -2.90
N PHE A 101 14.48 -3.99 -3.45
CA PHE A 101 13.24 -3.74 -2.71
C PHE A 101 12.63 -5.03 -2.15
N LEU A 102 12.55 -6.10 -2.95
CA LEU A 102 11.96 -7.38 -2.54
C LEU A 102 12.81 -8.07 -1.47
N GLU A 103 14.13 -8.10 -1.63
CA GLU A 103 15.06 -8.65 -0.63
C GLU A 103 14.97 -7.87 0.69
N HIS A 104 14.96 -6.54 0.61
CA HIS A 104 14.88 -5.71 1.80
C HIS A 104 13.51 -5.85 2.49
N LEU A 105 12.41 -5.92 1.74
CA LEU A 105 11.10 -6.20 2.30
C LEU A 105 11.08 -7.55 3.03
N ALA A 106 11.63 -8.61 2.44
CA ALA A 106 11.73 -9.92 3.10
C ALA A 106 12.53 -9.85 4.41
N TYR A 107 13.65 -9.11 4.41
CA TYR A 107 14.42 -8.85 5.62
C TYR A 107 13.60 -8.10 6.69
N GLN A 108 12.87 -7.05 6.31
CA GLN A 108 12.06 -6.26 7.24
C GLN A 108 10.89 -7.07 7.83
N ILE A 109 10.27 -7.94 7.04
CA ILE A 109 9.23 -8.87 7.51
C ILE A 109 9.82 -9.87 8.49
N SER A 110 10.97 -10.49 8.17
CA SER A 110 11.65 -11.42 9.09
C SER A 110 12.00 -10.75 10.42
N TYR A 111 12.49 -9.50 10.37
CA TYR A 111 12.77 -8.72 11.57
C TYR A 111 11.49 -8.48 12.39
N TYR A 112 10.41 -8.02 11.75
CA TYR A 112 9.14 -7.76 12.41
C TYR A 112 8.58 -9.02 13.07
N SER A 113 8.62 -10.17 12.38
CA SER A 113 8.19 -11.45 12.92
C SER A 113 8.90 -11.84 14.22
N GLN A 114 10.16 -11.42 14.41
CA GLN A 114 10.96 -11.75 15.59
C GLN A 114 10.90 -10.67 16.68
N ASN A 115 10.86 -9.39 16.29
CA ASN A 115 11.13 -8.26 17.19
C ASN A 115 9.97 -7.26 17.30
N GLY A 116 8.91 -7.42 16.51
CA GLY A 116 7.87 -6.41 16.36
C GLY A 116 8.33 -5.22 15.50
N LEU A 117 7.52 -4.16 15.50
CA LEU A 117 7.74 -3.02 14.60
C LEU A 117 8.94 -2.17 15.05
N ARG A 118 9.87 -1.91 14.13
CA ARG A 118 11.00 -1.01 14.38
C ARG A 118 10.53 0.39 14.78
N GLU A 119 11.31 1.06 15.62
CA GLU A 119 10.98 2.42 16.09
C GLU A 119 10.88 3.43 14.95
N ASP A 120 11.70 3.34 13.92
CA ASP A 120 11.64 4.23 12.76
C ASP A 120 10.37 4.02 11.92
N TYR A 121 9.77 2.82 11.96
CA TYR A 121 8.51 2.48 11.31
C TYR A 121 7.27 2.89 12.13
N LYS A 122 7.44 3.35 13.36
CA LYS A 122 6.35 3.90 14.19
C LYS A 122 5.97 5.35 13.84
N ARG A 123 6.60 5.93 12.82
CA ARG A 123 6.17 7.21 12.24
C ARG A 123 4.86 7.04 11.49
N GLU A 124 4.06 8.10 11.48
CA GLU A 124 2.74 8.11 10.88
C GLU A 124 2.72 8.88 9.56
N LEU A 125 2.03 8.32 8.57
CA LEU A 125 1.67 9.01 7.34
C LEU A 125 0.19 8.77 7.03
N ASN A 126 -0.62 9.81 7.21
CA ASN A 126 -2.06 9.74 6.92
C ASN A 126 -2.31 10.05 5.43
N LEU A 127 -2.88 9.08 4.71
CA LEU A 127 -3.25 9.24 3.29
C LEU A 127 -4.75 9.55 3.11
N PHE A 128 -5.59 9.18 4.07
CA PHE A 128 -7.05 9.26 4.05
C PHE A 128 -7.56 10.05 5.25
#